data_AF-K1SIQ8-F1
#
_entry.id   AF-K1SIQ8-F1
#
_cell.length_a   1.000
_cell.length_b   1.000
_cell.length_c   1.000
_cell.angle_alpha   90.00
_cell.angle_beta   90.00
_cell.angle_gamma   90.00
#
_symmetry.space_group_name_H-M   'P 1'
#
loop_
_entity.id
_entity.type
_entity.pdbx_description
1 polymer ?
#
loop_
_entity_poly.entity_id
_entity_poly.type
_entity_poly.pdbx_seq_one_letter_code
_entity_poly.pdbx_strand_id
1 'polypeptide(L)'
;QDHQHGTTGLTGSADATFVLEKEKRASDTAKLYVTGRDTPYQEYTLRFRDCSWELVERKTQEQLAKETIPDVLFRLVDFMRDKEEWAGTATELLAAMGETETIPTVITKWLNEYHTTFLSENRICYQYSRRKDGRQIALARRAGDSGDGGDSDIGIPPVTVIDA
;
A
#
# COMPACT_ATOMS: atom_id res chain seq x y z
N GLN A 1 1.32 -29.01 38.00
CA GLN A 1 1.13 -27.91 37.04
C GLN A 1 1.82 -26.71 37.63
N ASP A 2 2.93 -26.27 37.03
CA ASP A 2 3.32 -24.86 36.98
C ASP A 2 4.39 -24.73 35.89
N HIS A 3 4.05 -24.06 34.79
CA HIS A 3 5.01 -23.69 33.75
C HIS A 3 4.82 -22.20 33.51
N GLN A 4 5.34 -21.40 34.43
CA GLN A 4 5.44 -19.96 34.27
C GLN A 4 6.45 -19.63 33.15
N HIS A 5 5.89 -19.20 32.02
CA HIS A 5 6.60 -18.63 30.88
C HIS A 5 7.16 -17.27 31.30
N GLY A 6 8.37 -17.26 31.86
CA GLY A 6 9.05 -16.03 32.25
C GLY A 6 9.68 -15.33 31.04
N THR A 7 9.09 -14.24 30.56
CA THR A 7 9.78 -13.11 29.91
C THR A 7 8.90 -11.85 29.95
N THR A 8 8.51 -11.39 31.14
CA THR A 8 8.02 -10.02 31.32
C THR A 8 9.15 -9.16 31.88
N GLY A 9 9.75 -8.38 31.00
CA GLY A 9 10.63 -7.26 31.36
C GLY A 9 12.07 -7.46 30.94
N LEU A 10 12.48 -6.85 29.81
CA LEU A 10 13.87 -6.48 29.52
C LEU A 10 14.04 -5.51 28.32
N THR A 11 13.01 -4.75 27.90
CA THR A 11 13.15 -3.67 26.89
C THR A 11 13.51 -2.30 27.51
N GLY A 12 14.01 -2.28 28.75
CA GLY A 12 14.35 -1.04 29.46
C GLY A 12 15.74 -0.46 29.16
N SER A 13 16.63 -1.18 28.45
CA SER A 13 18.03 -0.73 28.28
C SER A 13 18.77 -1.34 27.06
N ALA A 14 18.08 -1.76 26.00
CA ALA A 14 18.73 -2.33 24.82
C ALA A 14 18.86 -1.27 23.70
N ASP A 15 20.06 -1.11 23.13
CA ASP A 15 20.31 -0.22 21.98
C ASP A 15 19.55 -0.68 20.71
N ALA A 16 19.32 -1.99 20.58
CA ALA A 16 18.51 -2.61 19.53
C ALA A 16 17.81 -3.90 20.00
N THR A 17 16.64 -4.16 19.43
CA THR A 17 15.82 -5.36 19.59
C THR A 17 15.79 -6.13 18.28
N PHE A 18 16.00 -7.44 18.37
CA PHE A 18 16.02 -8.37 17.26
C PHE A 18 14.95 -9.46 17.49
N VAL A 19 14.02 -9.63 16.56
CA VAL A 19 12.95 -10.64 16.63
C VAL A 19 13.08 -11.55 15.42
N LEU A 20 13.39 -12.84 15.66
CA LEU A 20 13.44 -13.85 14.62
C LEU A 20 12.15 -14.67 14.62
N GLU A 21 11.41 -14.62 13.53
CA GLU A 21 10.13 -15.30 13.33
C GLU A 21 10.25 -16.36 12.23
N LYS A 22 9.86 -17.59 12.55
CA LYS A 22 9.74 -18.69 11.58
C LYS A 22 8.26 -18.99 11.37
N GLU A 23 7.81 -18.96 10.11
CA GLU A 23 6.41 -19.28 9.77
C GLU A 23 6.05 -20.72 10.18
N LYS A 24 6.98 -21.66 9.99
CA LYS A 24 6.83 -23.07 10.39
C LYS A 24 8.11 -23.54 11.07
N ARG A 25 7.98 -24.40 12.08
CA ARG A 25 9.13 -24.97 12.82
C ARG A 25 10.14 -25.67 11.91
N ALA A 26 9.65 -26.27 10.81
CA ALA A 26 10.45 -26.95 9.81
C ALA A 26 10.88 -26.07 8.63
N SER A 27 10.50 -24.78 8.62
CA SER A 27 10.92 -23.85 7.56
C SER A 27 12.43 -23.62 7.65
N ASP A 28 13.09 -23.71 6.50
CA ASP A 28 14.47 -23.25 6.33
C ASP A 28 14.55 -21.72 6.26
N THR A 29 13.45 -21.02 6.00
CA THR A 29 13.42 -19.55 5.90
C THR A 29 12.78 -18.91 7.14
N ALA A 30 13.31 -17.77 7.58
CA ALA A 30 12.84 -16.98 8.74
C ALA A 30 12.93 -15.47 8.45
N LYS A 31 12.08 -14.69 9.11
CA LYS A 31 12.12 -13.23 9.09
C LYS A 31 12.78 -12.70 10.35
N LEU A 32 13.78 -11.83 10.22
CA LEU A 32 14.42 -11.11 11.31
C LEU A 32 14.00 -9.65 11.25
N TYR A 33 13.32 -9.20 12.30
CA TYR A 33 12.92 -7.82 12.48
C TYR A 33 13.89 -7.13 13.44
N VAL A 34 14.42 -5.99 13.02
CA VAL A 34 15.38 -5.19 13.81
C VAL A 34 14.79 -3.82 14.05
N THR A 35 14.76 -3.41 15.32
CA THR A 35 14.32 -2.08 15.73
C THR A 35 15.24 -1.57 16.84
N GLY A 36 15.68 -0.32 16.79
CA GLY A 36 16.54 0.26 17.82
C GLY A 36 16.19 1.71 18.10
N ARG A 37 16.74 2.27 19.17
CA ARG A 37 16.48 3.67 19.56
C ARG A 37 16.87 4.67 18.45
N ASP A 38 17.99 4.38 17.77
CA ASP A 38 18.57 5.20 16.70
C ASP A 38 18.67 4.44 15.37
N THR A 39 18.07 3.25 15.30
CA THR A 39 18.09 2.40 14.09
C THR A 39 16.68 2.23 13.56
N PRO A 40 16.39 2.64 12.31
CA PRO A 40 15.08 2.49 11.71
C PRO A 40 14.74 1.00 11.58
N TYR A 41 13.43 0.72 11.56
CA TYR A 41 12.91 -0.62 11.41
C TYR A 41 13.44 -1.28 10.13
N GLN A 42 13.97 -2.50 10.26
CA GLN A 42 14.49 -3.27 9.15
C GLN A 42 13.97 -4.70 9.21
N GLU A 43 13.61 -5.24 8.04
CA GLU A 43 13.19 -6.63 7.87
C GLU A 43 14.24 -7.37 7.04
N TYR A 44 14.67 -8.53 7.52
CA TYR A 44 15.61 -9.40 6.84
C TYR A 44 15.00 -10.78 6.64
N THR A 45 15.06 -11.30 5.42
CA THR A 45 14.74 -12.70 5.14
C THR A 45 16.02 -13.51 5.22
N LEU A 46 16.05 -14.48 6.14
CA LEU A 46 17.19 -15.36 6.39
C LEU A 46 16.86 -16.79 6.00
N ARG A 47 17.83 -17.51 5.43
CA ARG A 47 17.73 -18.95 5.16
C ARG A 47 18.74 -19.71 6.02
N PHE A 48 18.25 -20.72 6.71
CA PHE A 48 19.04 -21.62 7.54
C PHE A 48 19.54 -22.79 6.70
N ARG A 49 20.86 -22.87 6.50
CA ARG A 49 21.52 -23.94 5.75
C ARG A 49 22.87 -24.24 6.39
N ASP A 50 23.22 -25.53 6.48
CA ASP A 50 24.53 -25.98 7.00
C ASP A 50 24.90 -25.34 8.35
N CYS A 51 23.93 -25.31 9.28
CA CYS A 51 24.08 -24.69 10.61
C CYS A 51 24.41 -23.19 10.61
N SER A 52 24.20 -22.50 9.48
CA SER A 52 24.42 -21.07 9.31
C SER A 52 23.16 -20.37 8.81
N TRP A 53 23.02 -19.09 9.16
CA TRP A 53 21.98 -18.23 8.62
C TRP A 53 22.57 -17.39 7.49
N GLU A 54 22.05 -17.60 6.29
CA GLU A 54 22.37 -16.83 5.11
C GLU A 54 21.35 -15.69 4.97
N LEU A 55 21.83 -14.47 4.84
CA LEU A 55 20.97 -13.33 4.50
C LEU A 55 20.52 -13.47 3.04
N VAL A 56 19.23 -13.71 2.83
CA VAL A 56 18.63 -13.86 1.50
C VAL A 56 18.12 -12.52 0.98
N GLU A 57 17.49 -11.73 1.84
CA GLU A 57 16.91 -10.45 1.47
C GLU A 57 17.01 -9.45 2.63
N ARG A 58 17.32 -8.19 2.30
CA ARG A 58 17.25 -7.07 3.25
C ARG A 58 16.28 -6.02 2.73
N LYS A 59 15.25 -5.73 3.51
CA LYS A 59 14.33 -4.62 3.29
C LYS A 59 14.54 -3.56 4.38
N THR A 60 15.05 -2.39 3.99
CA THR A 60 15.04 -1.22 4.88
C THR A 60 13.65 -0.59 4.92
N GLN A 61 13.37 0.24 5.93
CA GLN A 61 12.14 1.01 5.99
C GLN A 61 11.88 1.82 4.70
N GLU A 62 12.92 2.42 4.11
CA GLU A 62 12.75 3.13 2.84
C GLU A 62 12.55 2.19 1.65
N GLN A 63 13.11 0.97 1.66
CA GLN A 63 12.89 -0.03 0.61
C GLN A 63 11.50 -0.70 0.73
N LEU A 64 10.99 -0.90 1.95
CA LEU A 64 9.58 -1.24 2.23
C LEU A 64 8.64 -0.12 1.75
N ALA A 65 9.06 1.14 1.87
CA ALA A 65 8.29 2.28 1.37
C ALA A 65 8.46 2.52 -0.14
N LYS A 66 9.52 1.99 -0.76
CA LYS A 66 9.84 2.08 -2.20
C LYS A 66 9.54 0.77 -2.93
N GLU A 67 8.69 -0.09 -2.38
CA GLU A 67 8.24 -1.27 -3.12
C GLU A 67 7.69 -0.79 -4.47
N THR A 68 8.16 -1.45 -5.53
CA THR A 68 7.87 -1.16 -6.93
C THR A 68 6.41 -0.78 -7.10
N ILE A 69 6.14 0.31 -7.85
CA ILE A 69 4.77 0.77 -8.12
C ILE A 69 3.89 -0.45 -8.44
N PRO A 70 2.81 -0.70 -7.67
CA PRO A 70 2.02 -1.91 -7.83
C PRO A 70 1.47 -2.04 -9.26
N ASP A 71 1.52 -3.25 -9.85
CA ASP A 71 1.03 -3.53 -11.21
C ASP A 71 -0.42 -3.10 -11.44
N VAL A 72 -1.26 -3.15 -10.38
CA VAL A 72 -2.65 -2.70 -10.44
C VAL A 72 -2.78 -1.21 -10.78
N LEU A 73 -1.79 -0.38 -10.43
CA LEU A 73 -1.81 1.05 -10.79
C LEU A 73 -1.50 1.25 -12.27
N PHE A 74 -0.63 0.43 -12.86
CA PHE A 74 -0.43 0.43 -14.31
C PHE A 74 -1.69 -0.02 -15.07
N ARG A 75 -2.38 -1.05 -14.57
CA ARG A 75 -3.69 -1.47 -15.10
C ARG A 75 -4.74 -0.37 -14.98
N LEU A 76 -4.74 0.38 -13.88
CA LEU A 76 -5.62 1.53 -13.70
C LEU A 76 -5.36 2.62 -14.73
N VAL A 77 -4.09 2.91 -15.05
CA VAL A 77 -3.73 3.86 -16.11
C VAL A 77 -4.27 3.40 -17.46
N ASP A 78 -4.13 2.12 -17.78
CA ASP A 78 -4.69 1.54 -19.01
C ASP A 78 -6.24 1.63 -19.02
N PHE A 79 -6.88 1.32 -17.91
CA PHE A 79 -8.33 1.46 -17.74
C PHE A 79 -8.85 2.89 -17.97
N MET A 80 -8.08 3.90 -17.54
CA MET A 80 -8.38 5.33 -17.73
C MET A 80 -7.95 5.85 -19.12
N ARG A 81 -7.26 5.07 -19.95
CA ARG A 81 -6.82 5.53 -21.28
C ARG A 81 -8.00 5.92 -22.17
N ASP A 82 -9.07 5.14 -22.14
CA ASP A 82 -10.27 5.33 -22.96
C ASP A 82 -11.41 6.07 -22.21
N LYS A 83 -11.13 6.63 -21.03
CA LYS A 83 -12.12 7.32 -20.20
C LYS A 83 -11.62 8.71 -19.82
N GLU A 84 -12.51 9.70 -19.87
CA GLU A 84 -12.18 11.04 -19.36
C GLU A 84 -12.31 11.07 -17.85
N GLU A 85 -13.35 10.45 -17.31
CA GLU A 85 -13.66 10.44 -15.88
C GLU A 85 -14.21 9.07 -15.46
N TRP A 86 -13.98 8.72 -14.20
CA TRP A 86 -14.55 7.56 -13.55
C TRP A 86 -14.85 7.88 -12.09
N ALA A 87 -16.00 7.44 -11.57
CA ALA A 87 -16.33 7.56 -10.16
C ALA A 87 -17.07 6.32 -9.66
N GLY A 88 -16.76 5.90 -8.43
CA GLY A 88 -17.35 4.72 -7.81
C GLY A 88 -16.65 4.33 -6.51
N THR A 89 -17.04 3.20 -5.94
CA THR A 89 -16.39 2.60 -4.77
C THR A 89 -15.12 1.86 -5.16
N ALA A 90 -14.25 1.56 -4.19
CA ALA A 90 -13.04 0.77 -4.45
C ALA A 90 -13.34 -0.63 -5.01
N THR A 91 -14.46 -1.24 -4.62
CA THR A 91 -14.89 -2.55 -5.14
C THR A 91 -15.33 -2.45 -6.59
N GLU A 92 -16.09 -1.40 -6.94
CA GLU A 92 -16.52 -1.16 -8.33
C GLU A 92 -15.34 -0.84 -9.23
N LEU A 93 -14.33 -0.12 -8.72
CA LEU A 93 -13.09 0.15 -9.46
C LEU A 93 -12.38 -1.15 -9.86
N LEU A 94 -12.16 -2.04 -8.88
CA LEU A 94 -11.49 -3.30 -9.09
C LEU A 94 -12.28 -4.20 -10.05
N ALA A 95 -13.60 -4.28 -9.88
CA ALA A 95 -14.48 -5.03 -10.77
C ALA A 95 -14.43 -4.49 -12.21
N ALA A 96 -14.46 -3.16 -12.39
CA ALA A 96 -14.39 -2.51 -13.70
C ALA A 96 -13.03 -2.71 -14.40
N MET A 97 -11.95 -2.84 -13.62
CA MET A 97 -10.61 -3.18 -14.11
C MET A 97 -10.42 -4.68 -14.34
N GLY A 98 -11.37 -5.54 -13.95
CA GLY A 98 -11.21 -6.99 -13.97
C GLY A 98 -10.18 -7.51 -12.96
N GLU A 99 -9.90 -6.73 -11.91
CA GLU A 99 -8.90 -7.02 -10.89
C GLU A 99 -9.49 -7.89 -9.77
N THR A 100 -8.95 -9.09 -9.59
CA THR A 100 -9.45 -10.06 -8.60
C THR A 100 -8.50 -10.31 -7.44
N GLU A 101 -7.22 -9.97 -7.58
CA GLU A 101 -6.19 -10.27 -6.58
C GLU A 101 -6.05 -9.13 -5.56
N THR A 102 -6.30 -7.89 -6.00
CA THR A 102 -6.19 -6.72 -5.14
C THR A 102 -7.43 -6.52 -4.26
N ILE A 103 -7.22 -6.27 -2.98
CA ILE A 103 -8.29 -6.00 -2.00
C ILE A 103 -8.70 -4.51 -2.06
N PRO A 104 -10.00 -4.15 -1.93
CA PRO A 104 -10.48 -2.76 -2.00
C PRO A 104 -9.79 -1.76 -1.06
N THR A 105 -9.39 -2.19 0.14
CA THR A 105 -8.66 -1.34 1.09
C THR A 105 -7.23 -1.06 0.64
N VAL A 106 -6.61 -2.02 -0.05
CA VAL A 106 -5.23 -1.94 -0.53
C VAL A 106 -5.15 -1.01 -1.74
N ILE A 107 -6.07 -1.11 -2.71
CA ILE A 107 -6.11 -0.16 -3.83
C ILE A 107 -6.34 1.27 -3.34
N THR A 108 -7.20 1.47 -2.33
CA THR A 108 -7.40 2.81 -1.73
C THR A 108 -6.11 3.33 -1.10
N LYS A 109 -5.34 2.47 -0.41
CA LYS A 109 -4.03 2.84 0.14
C LYS A 109 -3.07 3.27 -0.98
N TRP A 110 -2.94 2.48 -2.03
CA TRP A 110 -2.05 2.78 -3.15
C TRP A 110 -2.45 4.06 -3.90
N LEU A 111 -3.74 4.30 -4.10
CA LEU A 111 -4.22 5.57 -4.67
C LEU A 111 -3.80 6.76 -3.80
N ASN A 112 -3.98 6.69 -2.48
CA ASN A 112 -3.53 7.75 -1.57
C ASN A 112 -2.01 7.91 -1.55
N GLU A 113 -1.25 6.83 -1.70
CA GLU A 113 0.22 6.85 -1.68
C GLU A 113 0.82 7.42 -2.98
N TYR A 114 0.22 7.09 -4.12
CA TYR A 114 0.77 7.38 -5.45
C TYR A 114 0.03 8.47 -6.24
N HIS A 115 -0.93 9.18 -5.64
CA HIS A 115 -1.68 10.23 -6.34
C HIS A 115 -0.84 11.43 -6.79
N THR A 116 0.14 11.86 -5.99
CA THR A 116 1.01 13.01 -6.32
C THR A 116 2.19 12.63 -7.21
N THR A 117 2.54 11.34 -7.26
CA THR A 117 3.66 10.81 -8.04
C THR A 117 3.13 10.12 -9.29
N PHE A 118 2.99 8.80 -9.27
CA PHE A 118 2.68 7.98 -10.43
C PHE A 118 1.39 8.40 -11.15
N LEU A 119 0.29 8.68 -10.44
CA LEU A 119 -0.96 9.08 -11.09
C LEU A 119 -0.84 10.45 -11.75
N SER A 120 -0.24 11.42 -11.06
CA SER A 120 0.00 12.77 -11.59
C SER A 120 0.90 12.76 -12.83
N GLU A 121 1.96 11.95 -12.82
CA GLU A 121 2.85 11.73 -13.96
C GLU A 121 2.10 11.14 -15.17
N ASN A 122 1.13 10.26 -14.92
CA ASN A 122 0.24 9.68 -15.94
C ASN A 122 -1.00 10.55 -16.25
N ARG A 123 -1.04 11.81 -15.81
CA ARG A 123 -2.15 12.76 -16.02
C ARG A 123 -3.49 12.29 -15.43
N ILE A 124 -3.45 11.51 -14.37
CA ILE A 124 -4.64 11.06 -13.63
C ILE A 124 -4.73 11.82 -12.31
N CYS A 125 -5.84 12.51 -12.12
CA CYS A 125 -6.21 13.11 -10.85
C CYS A 125 -7.05 12.12 -10.05
N TYR A 126 -6.79 12.05 -8.76
CA TYR A 126 -7.50 11.20 -7.81
C TYR A 126 -8.09 12.07 -6.70
N GLN A 127 -9.35 11.80 -6.35
CA GLN A 127 -10.01 12.39 -5.21
C GLN A 127 -10.78 11.31 -4.44
N TYR A 128 -10.76 11.43 -3.12
CA TYR A 128 -11.51 10.56 -2.21
C TYR A 128 -12.49 11.38 -1.39
N SER A 129 -13.76 10.97 -1.38
CA SER A 129 -14.82 11.63 -0.60
C SER A 129 -15.66 10.62 0.18
N ARG A 130 -16.28 11.10 1.25
CA ARG A 130 -17.29 10.36 2.02
C ARG A 130 -18.66 10.95 1.73
N ARG A 131 -19.60 10.11 1.28
CA ARG A 131 -21.01 10.43 1.06
C ARG A 131 -21.88 9.72 2.08
N LYS A 132 -23.17 10.10 2.12
CA LYS A 132 -24.19 9.43 2.96
C LYS A 132 -24.26 7.92 2.67
N ASP A 133 -24.04 7.52 1.42
CA ASP A 133 -24.09 6.12 0.98
C ASP A 133 -22.73 5.40 0.97
N GLY A 134 -21.67 6.04 1.47
CA GLY A 134 -20.37 5.39 1.67
C GLY A 134 -19.17 6.15 1.11
N ARG A 135 -18.12 5.41 0.76
CA ARG A 135 -16.82 5.93 0.32
C ARG A 135 -16.79 6.01 -1.20
N GLN A 136 -16.37 7.14 -1.76
CA GLN A 136 -16.27 7.33 -3.20
C GLN A 136 -14.85 7.70 -3.62
N ILE A 137 -14.38 7.06 -4.69
CA ILE A 137 -13.18 7.38 -5.44
C ILE A 137 -13.63 8.06 -6.74
N ALA A 138 -12.99 9.17 -7.08
CA ALA A 138 -13.12 9.84 -8.36
C ALA A 138 -11.75 9.90 -9.04
N LEU A 139 -11.70 9.55 -10.32
CA LEU A 139 -10.53 9.57 -11.18
C LEU A 139 -10.86 10.41 -12.41
N ALA A 140 -9.99 11.33 -12.78
CA ALA A 140 -10.17 12.16 -13.96
C ALA A 140 -8.86 12.32 -14.72
N ARG A 141 -8.90 12.28 -16.05
CA ARG A 141 -7.74 12.52 -16.90
C ARG A 141 -7.58 14.03 -17.11
N ARG A 142 -6.44 14.60 -16.74
CA ARG A 142 -6.13 16.01 -17.04
C ARG A 142 -5.91 16.16 -18.54
N ALA A 143 -6.84 16.86 -19.22
CA ALA A 143 -6.61 17.38 -20.55
C ALA A 143 -5.49 18.43 -20.47
N GLY A 144 -4.43 18.24 -21.26
CA GLY A 144 -3.29 19.14 -21.24
C GLY A 144 -3.64 20.49 -21.85
N ASP A 145 -3.86 21.49 -21.00
CA ASP A 145 -3.55 22.87 -21.34
C ASP A 145 -3.13 23.67 -20.09
N SER A 146 -2.02 24.37 -20.26
CA SER A 146 -1.55 25.58 -19.58
C SER A 146 -1.85 25.82 -18.10
N GLY A 147 -0.77 25.83 -17.30
CA GLY A 147 -0.48 26.97 -16.41
C GLY A 147 -1.26 27.08 -15.10
N ASP A 148 -0.54 26.79 -14.01
CA ASP A 148 -0.63 27.39 -12.68
C ASP A 148 -1.88 27.17 -11.81
N GLY A 149 -1.60 26.96 -10.52
CA GLY A 149 -2.51 27.27 -9.43
C GLY A 149 -3.59 26.27 -9.06
N GLY A 150 -3.31 25.45 -8.03
CA GLY A 150 -4.21 25.40 -6.88
C GLY A 150 -5.46 24.52 -6.95
N ASP A 151 -5.49 23.57 -6.01
CA ASP A 151 -6.65 22.92 -5.40
C ASP A 151 -7.53 21.97 -6.26
N SER A 152 -7.14 20.70 -6.24
CA SER A 152 -7.90 19.50 -5.83
C SER A 152 -9.43 19.45 -5.84
N ASP A 153 -10.14 20.23 -6.66
CA ASP A 153 -11.58 20.06 -6.84
C ASP A 153 -11.85 19.53 -8.26
N ILE A 154 -11.79 18.20 -8.40
CA ILE A 154 -12.55 17.53 -9.45
C ILE A 154 -13.99 17.85 -9.08
N GLY A 155 -14.63 18.76 -9.83
CA GLY A 155 -16.02 19.13 -9.61
C GLY A 155 -16.91 17.92 -9.83
N ILE A 156 -17.07 17.07 -8.80
CA ILE A 156 -17.89 15.88 -8.90
C ILE A 156 -19.33 16.36 -9.10
N PRO A 157 -19.95 16.16 -10.28
CA PRO A 157 -21.34 16.49 -10.42
C PRO A 157 -22.15 15.62 -9.44
N PRO A 158 -23.16 16.17 -8.74
CA PRO A 158 -24.08 15.33 -8.01
C PRO A 158 -24.70 14.36 -9.01
N VAL A 159 -24.54 13.05 -8.78
CA VAL A 159 -25.21 12.03 -9.59
C VAL A 159 -26.70 12.35 -9.55
N THR A 160 -27.24 12.79 -10.69
CA THR A 160 -28.68 12.82 -10.93
C THR A 160 -29.15 11.38 -10.86
N VAL A 161 -29.82 11.05 -9.76
CA VAL A 161 -30.59 9.82 -9.65
C VAL A 161 -31.58 9.83 -10.79
N ILE A 162 -31.37 8.97 -11.79
CA ILE A 162 -32.40 8.63 -12.74
C ILE A 162 -33.35 7.67 -12.02
N ASP A 163 -34.39 8.22 -11.39
CA ASP A 163 -35.54 7.43 -10.97
C ASP A 163 -36.18 6.81 -12.21
N ALA A 164 -36.28 5.48 -12.22
CA ALA A 164 -37.04 4.70 -13.20
C ALA A 164 -38.29 4.12 -12.54
#